data_AF-A0A4Q3HWY9-F1
#
_entry.id   AF-A0A4Q3HWY9-F1
#
_cell.length_a   1.000
_cell.length_b   1.000
_cell.length_c   1.000
_cell.angle_alpha   90.00
_cell.angle_beta   90.00
_cell.angle_gamma   90.00
#
_symmetry.space_group_name_H-M   'P 1'
#
loop_
_entity.id
_entity.type
_entity.pdbx_description
1 polymer ?
#
loop_
_entity_poly.entity_id
_entity_poly.type
_entity_poly.pdbx_seq_one_letter_code
_entity_poly.pdbx_strand_id
1 'polypeptide(L)'
;MAKIWRETGFVANDPWVIETEEIKAEGEQKPLLPLAEFIEKAEASNDVGLGVLIKPADDVSKLEPYLYRIELVAVEFPAFSDGRAFSHASLLRDRLAYKN
;
A
#
# COMPACT_ATOMS: atom_id res chain seq x y z
N MET A 1 -7.60 4.28 -13.87
CA MET A 1 -6.22 3.79 -13.63
C MET A 1 -5.59 4.67 -12.57
N ALA A 2 -5.29 4.11 -11.40
CA ALA A 2 -4.47 4.78 -10.41
C ALA A 2 -3.07 5.00 -11.02
N LYS A 3 -2.49 6.18 -10.82
CA LYS A 3 -1.13 6.49 -11.27
C LYS A 3 -0.26 6.64 -10.04
N ILE A 4 0.76 5.78 -9.89
CA ILE A 4 1.71 5.91 -8.80
C ILE A 4 2.71 7.02 -9.11
N TRP A 5 2.83 7.94 -8.17
CA TRP A 5 3.82 9.00 -8.18
C TRP A 5 4.85 8.74 -7.08
N ARG A 6 6.13 8.73 -7.46
CA ARG A 6 7.29 8.66 -6.55
C ARG A 6 8.04 10.00 -6.59
N GLU A 7 9.04 10.16 -5.71
CA GLU A 7 9.88 11.37 -5.65
C GLU A 7 10.51 11.73 -7.02
N THR A 8 10.80 10.73 -7.85
CA THR A 8 11.38 10.89 -9.19
C THR A 8 10.36 11.09 -10.31
N GLY A 9 9.05 11.09 -10.00
CA GLY A 9 7.96 11.27 -10.96
C GLY A 9 7.01 10.07 -11.05
N PHE A 10 6.21 10.04 -12.11
CA PHE A 10 5.29 8.93 -12.38
C PHE A 10 6.07 7.66 -12.74
N VAL A 11 5.66 6.54 -12.17
CA VAL A 11 6.25 5.23 -12.50
C VAL A 11 5.73 4.79 -13.89
N ALA A 12 6.64 4.55 -14.83
CA ALA A 12 6.31 3.95 -16.13
C ALA A 12 6.18 2.42 -15.98
N ASN A 13 5.21 1.81 -16.67
CA ASN A 13 4.89 0.37 -16.57
C ASN A 13 4.64 -0.10 -15.13
N ASP A 14 3.78 0.63 -14.43
CA ASP A 14 3.39 0.33 -13.06
C ASP A 14 2.65 -1.03 -12.99
N PRO A 15 3.22 -2.06 -12.33
CA PRO A 15 2.56 -3.36 -12.20
C PRO A 15 1.43 -3.33 -11.17
N TRP A 16 1.31 -2.28 -10.35
CA TRP A 16 0.40 -2.26 -9.21
C TRP A 16 -1.03 -1.91 -9.60
N VAL A 17 -1.98 -2.72 -9.15
CA VAL A 17 -3.40 -2.56 -9.44
C VAL A 17 -4.20 -2.53 -8.13
N ILE A 18 -5.06 -1.52 -7.99
CA ILE A 18 -6.09 -1.52 -6.94
C ILE A 18 -7.22 -2.40 -7.46
N GLU A 19 -7.42 -3.57 -6.85
CA GLU A 19 -8.49 -4.46 -7.26
C GLU A 19 -9.86 -3.90 -6.88
N THR A 20 -10.81 -4.02 -7.80
CA THR A 20 -12.23 -3.69 -7.62
C THR A 20 -13.07 -4.85 -8.15
N GLU A 21 -14.40 -4.78 -8.01
CA GLU A 21 -15.29 -5.82 -8.58
C GLU A 21 -15.11 -5.97 -10.10
N GLU A 22 -14.68 -4.90 -10.79
CA GLU A 22 -14.50 -4.85 -12.24
C GLU A 22 -13.04 -5.02 -12.68
N ILE A 23 -12.07 -4.81 -11.78
CA ILE A 23 -10.64 -4.80 -12.11
C ILE A 23 -9.91 -5.77 -11.18
N LYS A 24 -9.31 -6.81 -11.76
CA LYS A 24 -8.43 -7.74 -11.05
C LYS A 24 -7.03 -7.69 -11.65
N ALA A 25 -6.02 -7.98 -10.84
CA ALA A 25 -4.67 -8.09 -11.35
C ALA A 25 -4.56 -9.31 -12.29
N GLU A 26 -4.04 -9.11 -13.51
CA GLU A 26 -3.82 -10.16 -14.49
C GLU A 26 -2.34 -10.24 -14.93
N GLY A 27 -1.88 -11.45 -15.25
CA GLY A 27 -0.52 -11.67 -15.76
C GLY A 27 0.57 -11.29 -14.76
N GLU A 28 1.37 -10.28 -15.11
CA GLU A 28 2.49 -9.76 -14.29
C GLU A 28 2.06 -8.64 -13.32
N GLN A 29 0.77 -8.29 -13.29
CA GLN A 29 0.25 -7.26 -12.38
C GLN A 29 0.26 -7.76 -10.93
N LYS A 30 0.56 -6.85 -10.00
CA LYS A 30 0.56 -7.10 -8.56
C LYS A 30 -0.63 -6.37 -7.91
N PRO A 31 -1.50 -7.05 -7.17
CA PRO A 31 -2.61 -6.39 -6.49
C PRO A 31 -2.11 -5.62 -5.27
N LEU A 32 -2.72 -4.46 -5.03
CA LEU A 32 -2.65 -3.72 -3.78
C LEU A 32 -3.75 -4.25 -2.86
N LEU A 33 -3.36 -4.96 -1.81
CA LEU A 33 -4.29 -5.59 -0.88
C LEU A 33 -4.78 -4.57 0.16
N PRO A 34 -6.09 -4.53 0.50
CA PRO A 34 -6.54 -3.83 1.70
C PRO A 34 -5.80 -4.31 2.94
N LEU A 35 -5.64 -3.45 3.96
CA LEU A 35 -4.86 -3.78 5.17
C LEU A 35 -5.25 -5.13 5.80
N ALA A 36 -6.54 -5.44 5.89
CA ALA A 36 -7.02 -6.69 6.47
C ALA A 36 -6.54 -7.92 5.67
N GLU A 37 -6.75 -7.90 4.35
CA GLU A 37 -6.34 -8.98 3.44
C GLU A 37 -4.81 -9.13 3.37
N PHE A 38 -4.09 -8.01 3.46
CA PHE A 38 -2.64 -8.01 3.56
C PHE A 38 -2.17 -8.78 4.80
N ILE A 39 -2.76 -8.49 5.97
CA ILE A 39 -2.41 -9.16 7.23
C ILE A 39 -2.74 -10.65 7.16
N GLU A 40 -3.94 -11.00 6.70
CA GLU A 40 -4.34 -12.41 6.53
C GLU A 40 -3.36 -13.16 5.62
N LYS A 41 -2.95 -12.57 4.50
CA LYS A 41 -1.98 -13.17 3.60
C LYS A 41 -0.59 -13.27 4.22
N ALA A 42 -0.15 -12.24 4.93
CA ALA A 42 1.14 -12.25 5.63
C ALA A 42 1.18 -13.26 6.79
N GLU A 43 0.05 -13.56 7.43
CA GLU A 43 -0.03 -14.59 8.46
C GLU A 43 -0.14 -16.01 7.86
N ALA A 44 -0.84 -16.15 6.73
CA ALA A 44 -1.06 -17.44 6.08
C ALA A 44 0.14 -17.91 5.23
N SER A 45 1.00 -17.01 4.75
CA SER A 45 2.14 -17.34 3.91
C SER A 45 3.42 -16.63 4.37
N ASN A 46 4.56 -16.95 3.74
CA ASN A 46 5.82 -16.23 3.90
C ASN A 46 6.13 -15.37 2.66
N ASP A 47 5.10 -14.95 1.94
CA ASP A 47 5.28 -14.15 0.72
C ASP A 47 5.90 -12.78 1.04
N VAL A 48 6.77 -12.34 0.14
CA VAL A 48 7.42 -11.02 0.15
C VAL A 48 7.13 -10.32 -1.18
N GLY A 49 7.38 -9.01 -1.24
CA GLY A 49 7.06 -8.24 -2.44
C GLY A 49 5.58 -7.87 -2.54
N LEU A 50 4.90 -7.76 -1.40
CA LEU A 50 3.48 -7.49 -1.30
C LEU A 50 3.20 -5.98 -1.34
N GLY A 51 2.06 -5.61 -1.89
CA GLY A 51 1.56 -4.25 -1.89
C GLY A 51 0.35 -4.11 -0.98
N VAL A 52 0.29 -3.02 -0.23
CA VAL A 52 -0.84 -2.72 0.67
C VAL A 52 -1.45 -1.37 0.34
N LEU A 53 -2.78 -1.31 0.34
CA LEU A 53 -3.57 -0.09 0.27
C LEU A 53 -4.11 0.26 1.65
N ILE A 54 -3.74 1.44 2.14
CA ILE A 54 -4.17 2.00 3.42
C ILE A 54 -5.31 2.99 3.18
N LYS A 55 -6.48 2.65 3.72
CA LYS A 55 -7.66 3.51 3.72
C LYS A 55 -7.60 4.53 4.86
N PRO A 56 -8.41 5.60 4.81
CA PRO A 56 -8.39 6.66 5.82
C PRO A 56 -8.74 6.22 7.24
N ALA A 57 -9.46 5.11 7.40
CA ALA A 57 -9.88 4.55 8.68
C ALA A 57 -8.94 3.44 9.19
N ASP A 58 -7.92 3.08 8.41
CA ASP A 58 -7.03 1.98 8.75
C ASP A 58 -5.99 2.39 9.80
N ASP A 59 -5.69 1.44 10.69
CA ASP A 59 -4.61 1.59 11.66
C ASP A 59 -3.30 1.07 11.08
N VAL A 60 -2.49 2.00 10.57
CA VAL A 60 -1.21 1.73 9.91
C VAL A 60 -0.19 1.04 10.83
N SER A 61 -0.31 1.21 12.16
CA SER A 61 0.62 0.59 13.11
C SER A 61 0.62 -0.94 13.02
N LYS A 62 -0.48 -1.54 12.54
CA LYS A 62 -0.60 -2.99 12.34
C LYS A 62 0.35 -3.55 11.27
N LEU A 63 0.95 -2.71 10.44
CA LEU A 63 1.97 -3.14 9.47
C LEU A 63 3.33 -3.40 10.11
N GLU A 64 3.59 -2.92 11.33
CA GLU A 64 4.91 -2.97 11.97
C GLU A 64 5.58 -4.36 11.93
N PRO A 65 4.87 -5.48 12.19
CA PRO A 65 5.47 -6.81 12.12
C PRO A 65 5.79 -7.29 10.70
N TYR A 66 5.24 -6.63 9.67
CA TYR A 66 5.22 -7.11 8.28
C TYR A 66 5.99 -6.19 7.33
N LEU A 67 6.57 -5.09 7.80
CA LEU A 67 7.25 -4.08 6.96
C LEU A 67 8.28 -4.69 6.00
N TYR A 68 9.00 -5.72 6.43
CA TYR A 68 10.02 -6.40 5.62
C TYR A 68 9.46 -7.15 4.40
N ARG A 69 8.15 -7.36 4.34
CA ARG A 69 7.45 -8.06 3.24
C ARG A 69 6.88 -7.09 2.20
N ILE A 70 6.83 -5.79 2.53
CA ILE A 70 6.12 -4.79 1.74
C ILE A 70 7.07 -4.17 0.71
N GLU A 71 6.66 -4.20 -0.55
CA GLU A 71 7.33 -3.52 -1.67
C GLU A 71 6.63 -2.20 -2.03
N LEU A 72 5.38 -2.02 -1.62
CA LEU A 72 4.65 -0.78 -1.85
C LEU A 72 3.58 -0.56 -0.78
N VAL A 73 3.57 0.64 -0.20
CA VAL A 73 2.45 1.15 0.59
C VAL A 73 1.77 2.26 -0.21
N ALA A 74 0.53 2.00 -0.64
CA ALA A 74 -0.35 3.01 -1.18
C ALA A 74 -1.25 3.56 -0.06
N VAL A 75 -1.45 4.87 -0.03
CA VAL A 75 -2.38 5.51 0.92
C VAL A 75 -3.49 6.16 0.11
N GLU A 76 -4.73 5.88 0.46
CA GLU A 76 -5.91 6.42 -0.21
C GLU A 76 -6.26 7.82 0.34
N PHE A 77 -6.50 8.76 -0.57
CA PHE A 77 -6.89 10.13 -0.28
C PHE A 77 -8.28 10.40 -0.88
N PRO A 78 -9.38 10.24 -0.12
CA PRO A 78 -10.73 10.47 -0.64
C PRO A 78 -10.97 11.93 -0.99
N ALA A 79 -10.29 12.86 -0.31
CA ALA A 79 -10.28 14.27 -0.61
C ALA A 79 -8.88 14.86 -0.36
N PHE A 80 -8.46 15.81 -1.19
CA PHE A 80 -7.17 16.50 -1.03
C PHE A 80 -7.07 17.28 0.30
N SER A 81 -8.21 17.63 0.91
CA SER A 81 -8.29 18.30 2.21
C SER A 81 -8.20 17.36 3.42
N ASP A 82 -8.07 16.05 3.22
CA ASP A 82 -8.01 15.08 4.30
C ASP A 82 -6.58 14.90 4.82
N GLY A 83 -6.22 15.65 5.87
CA GLY A 83 -4.87 15.66 6.45
C GLY A 83 -4.42 14.34 7.08
N ARG A 84 -5.29 13.33 7.24
CA ARG A 84 -4.95 12.05 7.88
C ARG A 84 -3.88 11.28 7.12
N ALA A 85 -3.86 11.39 5.80
CA ALA A 85 -2.88 10.68 4.99
C ALA A 85 -1.46 11.28 5.11
N PHE A 86 -1.34 12.58 5.46
CA PHE A 86 -0.06 13.15 5.88
C PHE A 86 0.41 12.56 7.21
N SER A 87 -0.52 12.33 8.16
CA SER A 87 -0.22 11.64 9.41
C SER A 87 0.20 10.18 9.20
N HIS A 88 -0.45 9.46 8.28
CA HIS A 88 -0.06 8.09 7.91
C HIS A 88 1.34 8.06 7.28
N ALA A 89 1.62 8.95 6.33
CA ALA A 89 2.95 9.05 5.71
C ALA A 89 4.04 9.42 6.74
N SER A 90 3.72 10.30 7.69
CA SER A 90 4.64 10.68 8.77
C SER A 90 4.87 9.52 9.74
N LEU A 91 3.84 8.76 10.11
CA LEU A 91 3.98 7.56 10.95
C LEU A 91 4.86 6.50 10.29
N LEU A 92 4.62 6.22 9.00
CA LEU A 92 5.41 5.26 8.23
C LEU A 92 6.90 5.63 8.20
N ARG A 93 7.21 6.91 7.95
CA ARG A 93 8.59 7.39 7.85
C ARG A 93 9.27 7.51 9.21
N ASP A 94 8.62 8.17 10.16
CA ASP A 94 9.28 8.68 11.36
C ASP A 94 9.20 7.69 12.53
N ARG A 95 8.13 6.89 12.61
CA ARG A 95 7.96 5.91 13.69
C ARG A 95 8.28 4.49 13.25
N LEU A 96 7.80 4.12 12.07
CA LEU A 96 7.98 2.76 11.55
C LEU A 96 9.27 2.61 10.74
N ALA A 97 10.01 3.70 10.52
CA ALA A 97 11.27 3.73 9.78
C ALA A 97 11.20 3.02 8.42
N TYR A 98 10.03 3.03 7.78
CA TYR A 98 9.82 2.39 6.49
C TYR A 98 10.70 3.06 5.44
N LYS A 99 11.51 2.25 4.76
CA LYS A 99 12.40 2.67 3.67
C LYS A 99 12.19 1.71 2.52
N ASN A 100 11.82 2.26 1.36
CA ASN A 100 11.55 1.53 0.13
C ASN A 100 12.19 2.28 -1.04
#